data_AF-A0A431LXY1-F1
#
_entry.id   AF-A0A431LXY1-F1
#
_cell.length_a   1.000
_cell.length_b   1.000
_cell.length_c   1.000
_cell.angle_alpha   90.00
_cell.angle_beta   90.00
_cell.angle_gamma   90.00
#
_symmetry.space_group_name_H-M   'P 1'
#
loop_
_entity.id
_entity.type
_entity.pdbx_description
1 polymer ?
#
loop_
_entity_poly.entity_id
_entity_poly.type
_entity_poly.pdbx_seq_one_letter_code
_entity_poly.pdbx_strand_id
1 'polypeptide(L)' 'MTEPSDLLRRADELSERAAREDNAEVKERLLRMAAHYVHIAESEEWLASHPTTIVSIGDLFLKK' A
#
# COMPACT_ATOMS: atom_id res chain seq x y z
N MET A 1 1.28 -4.43 12.83
CA MET A 1 1.04 -4.09 11.41
C MET A 1 0.07 -2.91 11.40
N THR A 2 0.20 -1.99 10.46
CA THR A 2 -0.76 -0.87 10.33
C THR A 2 -2.00 -1.41 9.62
N GLU A 3 -3.18 -1.18 10.18
CA GLU A 3 -4.43 -1.68 9.60
C GLU A 3 -4.66 -1.09 8.19
N PRO A 4 -5.18 -1.85 7.22
CA PRO A 4 -5.50 -1.33 5.88
C PRO A 4 -6.37 -0.07 5.92
N SER A 5 -7.28 0.02 6.88
CA SER A 5 -8.14 1.19 7.12
C SER A 5 -7.35 2.45 7.47
N ASP A 6 -6.26 2.34 8.23
CA ASP A 6 -5.38 3.46 8.56
C ASP A 6 -4.57 3.93 7.34
N LEU A 7 -4.18 3.02 6.46
CA LEU A 7 -3.51 3.33 5.20
C LEU A 7 -4.45 4.09 4.25
N LEU A 8 -5.70 3.63 4.13
CA LEU A 8 -6.72 4.30 3.32
C LEU A 8 -7.04 5.71 3.87
N ARG A 9 -7.17 5.86 5.19
CA ARG A 9 -7.37 7.17 5.81
C ARG A 9 -6.23 8.14 5.49
N ARG A 10 -4.97 7.67 5.55
CA ARG A 10 -3.80 8.50 5.18
C ARG A 10 -3.78 8.86 3.70
N ALA A 11 -4.21 7.95 2.83
CA ALA A 11 -4.33 8.24 1.40
C ALA A 11 -5.35 9.35 1.13
N ASP A 12 -6.48 9.32 1.85
CA ASP A 12 -7.52 10.34 1.75
C ASP A 12 -7.03 11.70 2.27
N GLU A 13 -6.39 11.74 3.44
CA GLU A 13 -5.77 12.96 3.99
C GLU A 13 -4.75 13.60 3.02
N LEU A 14 -3.94 12.78 2.35
CA LEU A 14 -3.00 13.25 1.34
C LEU A 14 -3.69 13.79 0.09
N SER A 15 -4.79 13.17 -0.33
CA SER A 15 -5.58 13.60 -1.48
C SER A 15 -6.30 14.91 -1.21
N GLU A 16 -6.88 15.08 -0.01
CA GLU A 16 -7.43 16.35 0.44
C GLU A 16 -6.39 17.46 0.51
N ARG A 17 -5.18 17.14 0.99
CA ARG A 17 -4.08 18.10 1.01
C ARG A 17 -3.66 18.49 -0.40
N ALA A 18 -3.57 17.53 -1.32
CA ALA A 18 -3.26 17.77 -2.72
C ALA A 18 -4.32 18.64 -3.42
N ALA A 19 -5.59 18.55 -3.00
CA ALA A 19 -6.68 19.37 -3.54
C ALA A 19 -6.56 20.85 -3.18
N ARG A 20 -5.88 21.16 -2.06
CA ARG A 20 -5.67 22.53 -1.55
C ARG A 20 -4.26 23.07 -1.84
N GLU A 21 -3.42 22.29 -2.51
CA GLU A 21 -2.03 22.63 -2.81
C GLU A 21 -1.92 23.37 -4.16
N ASP A 22 -1.36 24.57 -4.13
CA ASP A 22 -1.15 25.41 -5.31
C ASP A 22 0.13 25.03 -6.07
N ASN A 23 1.11 24.44 -5.39
CA ASN A 23 2.32 23.96 -6.04
C ASN A 23 2.07 22.62 -6.74
N ALA A 24 2.12 22.64 -8.08
CA ALA A 24 1.87 21.47 -8.92
C ALA A 24 2.80 20.27 -8.61
N GLU A 25 4.08 20.51 -8.30
CA GLU A 25 5.04 19.45 -7.98
C GLU A 25 4.72 18.79 -6.64
N VAL A 26 4.36 19.61 -5.65
CA VAL A 26 3.96 19.12 -4.32
C VAL A 26 2.64 18.36 -4.42
N LYS A 27 1.68 18.88 -5.17
CA LYS A 27 0.39 18.23 -5.45
C LYS A 27 0.59 16.85 -6.07
N GLU A 28 1.39 16.74 -7.12
CA GLU A 28 1.68 15.44 -7.74
C GLU A 28 2.35 14.47 -6.77
N ARG A 29 3.29 14.95 -5.96
CA ARG A 29 3.96 14.12 -4.96
C ARG A 29 2.97 13.60 -3.92
N LEU A 30 2.06 14.43 -3.44
CA LEU A 30 1.01 14.04 -2.50
C LEU A 30 0.08 12.97 -3.10
N LEU A 31 -0.32 13.14 -4.37
CA LEU A 31 -1.14 12.15 -5.08
C LEU A 31 -0.40 10.81 -5.28
N ARG A 32 0.89 10.84 -5.62
CA ARG A 32 1.71 9.61 -5.71
C ARG A 32 1.80 8.89 -4.38
N MET A 33 1.94 9.63 -3.27
CA MET A 33 1.96 9.04 -1.93
C MET A 33 0.61 8.45 -1.53
N ALA A 34 -0.51 9.12 -1.87
CA ALA A 34 -1.84 8.61 -1.64
C ALA A 34 -2.08 7.29 -2.38
N ALA A 35 -1.74 7.24 -3.68
CA ALA A 35 -1.83 6.04 -4.50
C ALA A 35 -0.99 4.89 -3.93
N HIS A 36 0.20 5.19 -3.41
CA HIS A 36 1.06 4.18 -2.79
C HIS A 36 0.44 3.57 -1.54
N TYR A 37 -0.20 4.37 -0.68
CA TYR A 37 -0.87 3.83 0.51
C TYR A 37 -2.10 3.00 0.18
N VAL A 38 -2.87 3.37 -0.85
CA VAL A 38 -3.98 2.52 -1.35
C VAL A 38 -3.44 1.17 -1.81
N HIS A 39 -2.36 1.16 -2.59
CA HIS A 39 -1.76 -0.08 -3.08
C HIS A 39 -1.27 -1.00 -1.95
N ILE A 40 -0.69 -0.44 -0.88
CA ILE A 40 -0.30 -1.22 0.29
C ILE A 40 -1.54 -1.77 0.99
N ALA A 41 -2.59 -0.97 1.18
CA ALA A 41 -3.83 -1.42 1.82
C ALA A 41 -4.47 -2.60 1.06
N GLU A 42 -4.53 -2.51 -0.27
CA GLU A 42 -5.03 -3.59 -1.14
C GLU A 42 -4.16 -4.86 -1.03
N SER A 43 -2.83 -4.70 -0.96
CA SER A 43 -1.91 -5.83 -0.83
C SER A 43 -2.06 -6.53 0.52
N GLU A 44 -2.20 -5.77 1.61
CA GLU A 44 -2.44 -6.29 2.96
C GLU A 44 -3.81 -6.98 3.05
N GLU A 45 -4.86 -6.40 2.45
CA GLU A 45 -6.19 -7.03 2.37
C GLU A 45 -6.14 -8.34 1.58
N TRP A 46 -5.40 -8.38 0.47
CA TRP A 46 -5.19 -9.59 -0.31
C TRP A 46 -4.49 -10.68 0.50
N LEU A 47 -3.42 -10.34 1.23
CA LEU A 47 -2.71 -11.29 2.11
C LEU A 47 -3.58 -11.77 3.29
N ALA A 48 -4.40 -10.89 3.85
CA ALA A 48 -5.31 -11.24 4.95
C ALA A 48 -6.43 -12.18 4.49
N SER A 49 -6.96 -11.96 3.28
CA SER A 49 -8.01 -12.80 2.68
C SER A 49 -7.47 -14.10 2.05
N HIS A 50 -6.20 -14.10 1.65
CA HIS A 50 -5.50 -15.24 1.06
C HIS A 50 -4.24 -15.51 1.88
N PRO A 51 -4.36 -16.09 3.08
CA PRO A 51 -3.19 -16.43 3.88
C PRO A 51 -2.33 -17.40 3.08
N THR A 52 -1.24 -16.87 2.52
CA THR A 52 -0.29 -17.67 1.75
C THR A 52 0.23 -18.72 2.70
N THR A 53 -0.19 -19.97 2.50
CA THR A 53 0.42 -21.11 3.18
C THR A 53 1.80 -21.20 2.57
N ILE A 54 2.79 -20.50 3.16
CA ILE A 54 4.19 -20.58 2.78
C ILE A 54 4.67 -21.97 3.22
N VAL A 55 4.21 -23.02 2.53
CA VAL A 55 4.97 -24.26 2.40
C VAL A 55 6.04 -23.94 1.38
N SER A 56 7.14 -23.41 1.91
CA SER A 56 8.49 -23.75 1.51
C SER A 56 8.80 -23.74 0.01
N ILE A 57 8.83 -22.54 -0.58
CA ILE A 57 9.65 -22.30 -1.79
C ILE A 57 11.14 -22.53 -1.48
N GLY A 58 11.54 -22.52 -0.20
CA GLY A 58 12.87 -22.89 0.27
C GLY A 58 13.22 -24.38 0.06
N ASP A 59 12.25 -25.29 0.14
CA ASP A 59 12.52 -26.73 -0.04
C ASP A 59 12.65 -27.16 -1.51
N LEU A 60 12.15 -26.34 -2.47
CA LEU A 60 12.26 -26.66 -3.89
C LEU A 60 13.65 -26.40 -4.48
N PHE A 61 14.49 -25.60 -3.80
CA PHE A 61 15.81 -25.19 -4.30
C PHE A 61 17.00 -25.98 -3.72
N LEU A 62 16.77 -26.91 -2.78
CA LEU A 62 17.83 -27.68 -2.10
C LEU A 62 18.06 -29.10 -2.65
N LYS A 63 17.42 -29.48 -3.76
CA LYS A 63 17.68 -30.77 -4.42
C LYS A 63 18.49 -30.58 -5.71
N LYS A 64 19.80 -30.41 -5.57
CA LYS A 64 20.75 -30.73 -6.64
C LYS A 64 22.06 -31.27 -6.08
#